data_AF-A0A257VRT7-F1
#
_entry.id   AF-A0A257VRT7-F1
#
_cell.length_a   1.000
_cell.length_b   1.000
_cell.length_c   1.000
_cell.angle_alpha   90.00
_cell.angle_beta   90.00
_cell.angle_gamma   90.00
#
_symmetry.space_group_name_H-M   'P 1'
#
loop_
_entity.id
_entity.type
_entity.pdbx_description
1 polymer ?
#
loop_
_entity_poly.entity_id
_entity_poly.type
_entity_poly.pdbx_seq_one_letter_code
_entity_poly.pdbx_strand_id
1 'polypeptide(L)'
;MIEILVVISIIGLLLAILIPAVQSARESARRMACQNNLRQIVLGIANHESAIGTLPSLYNGTFLPEPRNALDEFHFHSWRTAILPQLEQKPLFSRIELSLPATDATNQANLNTSVATFVCPSASNPNSVVPDIMGFNDGKFPTKIVGTAARSDYEAIGGVSFKPSGTFDLQNVKFGAWGEPRSYYAFQTSNTFRKPR
;
A
#
# COMPACT_ATOMS: atom_id res chain seq x y z
N MET A 1 -23.06 -54.80 -9.73
CA MET A 1 -22.45 -53.93 -8.68
C MET A 1 -21.09 -53.39 -9.09
N ILE A 2 -20.25 -54.16 -9.80
CA ILE A 2 -18.91 -53.75 -10.28
C ILE A 2 -18.94 -52.58 -11.29
N GLU A 3 -19.93 -52.54 -12.18
CA GLU A 3 -20.02 -51.46 -13.19
C GLU A 3 -20.10 -50.07 -12.57
N ILE A 4 -20.80 -49.93 -11.43
CA ILE A 4 -20.94 -48.65 -10.73
C ILE A 4 -19.64 -48.25 -10.02
N LEU A 5 -18.88 -49.23 -9.50
CA LEU A 5 -17.61 -48.99 -8.81
C LEU A 5 -16.52 -48.47 -9.77
N VAL A 6 -16.50 -48.96 -11.01
CA VAL A 6 -15.55 -48.50 -12.04
C VAL A 6 -15.83 -47.07 -12.46
N VAL A 7 -17.11 -46.67 -12.55
CA VAL A 7 -17.47 -45.30 -12.92
C VAL A 7 -17.05 -44.31 -11.84
N ILE A 8 -17.31 -44.64 -10.58
CA ILE A 8 -16.95 -43.76 -9.45
C ILE A 8 -15.43 -43.61 -9.32
N SER A 9 -14.66 -44.69 -9.54
CA SER A 9 -13.20 -44.62 -9.45
C SER A 9 -12.57 -43.75 -10.53
N ILE A 10 -13.12 -43.76 -11.75
CA ILE A 10 -12.67 -42.88 -12.84
C ILE A 10 -13.01 -41.41 -12.52
N ILE A 11 -14.23 -41.12 -12.05
CA ILE A 11 -14.62 -39.75 -11.66
C ILE A 11 -13.71 -39.23 -10.52
N GLY A 12 -13.43 -40.07 -9.52
CA GLY A 12 -12.54 -39.74 -8.42
C GLY A 12 -11.12 -39.39 -8.88
N LEU A 13 -10.57 -40.14 -9.83
CA LEU A 13 -9.25 -39.86 -10.43
C LEU A 13 -9.25 -38.53 -11.20
N LEU A 14 -10.27 -38.28 -12.01
CA LEU A 14 -10.40 -37.02 -12.76
C LEU A 14 -10.47 -35.81 -11.82
N LEU A 15 -11.25 -35.90 -10.74
CA LEU A 15 -11.36 -34.83 -9.74
C LEU A 15 -10.05 -34.62 -8.97
N ALA A 16 -9.34 -35.69 -8.63
CA ALA A 16 -8.06 -35.62 -7.93
C ALA A 16 -7.00 -34.83 -8.71
N ILE A 17 -7.03 -34.91 -10.05
CA ILE A 17 -6.13 -34.15 -10.92
C ILE A 17 -6.66 -32.72 -11.15
N LEU A 18 -7.99 -32.53 -11.20
CA LEU A 18 -8.59 -31.23 -11.48
C LEU A 18 -8.38 -30.20 -10.36
N ILE A 19 -8.52 -30.59 -9.09
CA ILE A 19 -8.45 -29.67 -7.94
C ILE A 19 -7.11 -28.89 -7.86
N PRO A 20 -5.93 -29.55 -7.87
CA PRO A 20 -4.66 -28.83 -7.83
C PRO A 20 -4.43 -27.96 -9.07
N ALA A 21 -4.92 -28.39 -10.24
CA ALA A 21 -4.82 -27.61 -11.47
C ALA A 21 -5.69 -26.34 -11.45
N VAL A 22 -6.89 -26.39 -10.89
CA VAL A 22 -7.77 -25.21 -10.77
C VAL A 22 -7.17 -24.18 -9.80
N GLN A 23 -6.51 -24.63 -8.74
CA GLN A 23 -5.87 -23.73 -7.78
C GLN A 23 -4.67 -22.99 -8.37
N SER A 24 -3.81 -23.69 -9.12
CA SER A 24 -2.68 -23.06 -9.80
C SER A 24 -3.14 -22.06 -10.87
N ALA A 25 -4.20 -22.40 -11.62
CA ALA A 25 -4.81 -21.50 -12.59
C ALA A 25 -5.39 -20.24 -11.92
N ARG A 26 -6.09 -20.39 -10.80
CA ARG A 26 -6.63 -19.25 -10.02
C ARG A 26 -5.53 -18.33 -9.51
N GLU A 27 -4.44 -18.88 -8.97
CA GLU A 27 -3.34 -18.04 -8.49
C GLU A 27 -2.60 -17.35 -9.64
N SER A 28 -2.41 -18.03 -10.77
CA SER A 28 -1.87 -17.40 -11.98
C SER A 28 -2.72 -16.21 -12.43
N ALA A 29 -4.06 -16.37 -12.44
CA ALA A 29 -4.98 -15.29 -12.77
C ALA A 29 -4.89 -14.11 -11.79
N ARG A 30 -4.82 -14.37 -10.47
CA ARG A 30 -4.63 -13.32 -9.46
C ARG A 30 -3.29 -12.59 -9.62
N ARG A 31 -2.21 -13.33 -9.89
CA ARG A 31 -0.89 -12.74 -10.16
C ARG A 31 -0.90 -11.87 -11.41
N MET A 32 -1.56 -12.31 -12.49
CA MET A 32 -1.72 -11.51 -13.70
C MET A 32 -2.50 -10.22 -13.42
N ALA A 33 -3.56 -10.28 -12.62
CA ALA A 33 -4.29 -9.09 -12.18
C ALA A 33 -3.37 -8.13 -11.39
N CYS A 34 -2.54 -8.63 -10.47
CA CYS A 34 -1.59 -7.78 -9.75
C CYS A 34 -0.55 -7.12 -10.67
N GLN A 35 -0.08 -7.81 -11.71
CA GLN A 35 0.84 -7.21 -12.69
C GLN A 35 0.14 -6.14 -13.54
N ASN A 36 -1.13 -6.35 -13.89
CA ASN A 36 -1.91 -5.38 -14.64
C ASN A 36 -2.22 -4.13 -13.82
N ASN A 37 -2.54 -4.29 -12.53
CA ASN A 37 -2.67 -3.18 -11.59
C ASN A 37 -1.39 -2.33 -11.55
N LEU A 38 -0.21 -2.95 -11.44
CA LEU A 38 1.05 -2.21 -11.49
C LEU A 38 1.26 -1.46 -12.81
N ARG A 39 0.92 -2.08 -13.95
CA ARG A 39 0.96 -1.41 -15.26
C ARG A 39 0.03 -0.19 -15.30
N GLN A 40 -1.19 -0.32 -14.78
CA GLN A 40 -2.14 0.81 -14.71
C GLN A 40 -1.61 1.93 -13.81
N ILE A 41 -0.98 1.60 -12.69
CA ILE A 41 -0.34 2.60 -11.81
C ILE A 41 0.77 3.34 -12.54
N VAL A 42 1.69 2.63 -13.19
CA VAL A 42 2.80 3.25 -13.93
C VAL A 42 2.29 4.13 -15.07
N LEU A 43 1.28 3.66 -15.82
CA LEU A 43 0.62 4.48 -16.84
C LEU A 43 -0.05 5.71 -16.23
N GLY A 44 -0.69 5.57 -15.07
CA GLY A 44 -1.29 6.69 -14.34
C GLY A 44 -0.25 7.74 -13.93
N ILE A 45 0.91 7.31 -13.44
CA ILE A 45 2.05 8.18 -13.10
C ILE A 45 2.59 8.89 -14.35
N ALA A 46 2.80 8.16 -15.44
CA ALA A 46 3.27 8.76 -16.70
C ALA A 46 2.27 9.79 -17.25
N ASN A 47 0.98 9.48 -17.23
CA ASN A 47 -0.08 10.41 -17.64
C ASN A 47 -0.17 11.63 -16.71
N HIS A 48 0.10 11.47 -15.41
CA HIS A 48 0.19 12.58 -14.47
C HIS A 48 1.35 13.51 -14.84
N GLU A 49 2.54 12.95 -15.10
CA GLU A 49 3.71 13.71 -15.52
C GLU A 49 3.47 14.44 -16.84
N SER A 50 2.88 13.78 -17.84
CA SER A 50 2.59 14.40 -19.13
C SER A 50 1.56 15.53 -19.03
N ALA A 51 0.65 15.49 -18.04
CA ALA A 51 -0.37 16.51 -17.84
C ALA A 51 0.10 17.69 -16.97
N ILE A 52 0.95 17.44 -15.97
CA ILE A 52 1.33 18.43 -14.95
C ILE A 52 2.77 18.91 -15.13
N GLY A 53 3.60 18.18 -15.89
CA GLY A 53 5.00 18.49 -16.16
C GLY A 53 5.96 18.02 -15.05
N THR A 54 5.46 17.30 -14.04
CA THR A 54 6.26 16.76 -12.93
C THR A 54 5.73 15.40 -12.52
N LEU A 55 6.62 14.51 -12.07
CA LEU A 55 6.21 13.28 -11.40
C LEU A 55 5.44 13.58 -10.10
N PRO A 56 4.48 12.73 -9.72
CA PRO A 56 3.76 12.90 -8.47
C PRO A 56 4.75 12.82 -7.29
N SER A 57 4.68 13.81 -6.39
CA SER A 57 5.50 13.78 -5.19
C SER A 57 5.10 12.62 -4.28
N LEU A 58 6.07 12.03 -3.57
CA LEU A 58 5.81 10.99 -2.57
C LEU A 58 4.81 11.50 -1.50
N TYR A 59 5.01 12.75 -1.07
CA TYR A 59 4.14 13.54 -0.19
C TYR A 59 4.12 14.98 -0.70
N ASN A 60 2.96 15.65 -0.73
CA ASN A 60 2.86 16.95 -1.42
C ASN A 60 3.32 18.20 -0.60
N GLY A 61 4.02 18.02 0.53
CA GLY A 61 4.64 19.13 1.29
C GLY A 61 4.00 19.38 2.65
N THR A 62 3.92 20.65 3.10
CA THR A 62 3.26 21.03 4.37
C THR A 62 2.54 22.40 4.34
N PHE A 63 1.42 22.51 5.07
CA PHE A 63 0.57 23.70 5.25
C PHE A 63 1.06 24.58 6.40
N LEU A 64 2.04 24.12 7.17
CA LEU A 64 2.57 24.90 8.28
C LEU A 64 3.29 26.16 7.76
N PRO A 65 3.04 27.33 8.37
CA PRO A 65 3.78 28.55 8.06
C PRO A 65 5.26 28.35 8.38
N GLU A 66 6.13 28.98 7.59
CA GLU A 66 7.58 28.99 7.85
C GLU A 66 7.91 29.64 9.21
N PRO A 67 8.95 29.16 9.93
CA PRO A 67 9.92 28.14 9.51
C PRO A 67 9.44 26.70 9.75
N ARG A 68 9.68 25.83 8.75
CA ARG A 68 9.33 24.41 8.77
C ARG A 68 10.50 23.52 9.19
N ASN A 69 10.20 22.39 9.82
CA ASN A 69 11.15 21.33 10.13
C ASN A 69 10.94 20.12 9.22
N ALA A 70 11.96 19.29 9.04
CA ALA A 70 11.90 18.11 8.16
C ALA A 70 10.77 17.11 8.52
N LEU A 71 10.33 17.09 9.79
CA LEU A 71 9.21 16.26 10.23
C LEU A 71 7.85 16.79 9.76
N ASP A 72 7.76 18.05 9.34
CA ASP A 72 6.52 18.69 8.92
C ASP A 72 6.11 18.27 7.50
N GLU A 73 7.05 17.80 6.67
CA GLU A 73 6.87 17.47 5.24
C GLU A 73 6.16 16.11 4.99
N PHE A 74 5.99 15.28 6.02
CA PHE A 74 5.57 13.88 5.87
C PHE A 74 4.04 13.64 5.83
N HIS A 75 3.20 14.68 5.91
CA HIS A 75 1.80 14.51 6.35
C HIS A 75 0.72 14.87 5.35
N PHE A 76 1.07 14.86 4.07
CA PHE A 76 0.15 15.25 3.02
C PHE A 76 -0.25 14.09 2.14
N HIS A 77 -1.25 14.37 1.30
CA HIS A 77 -1.78 13.47 0.29
C HIS A 77 -0.64 12.75 -0.45
N SER A 78 -0.74 11.42 -0.47
CA SER A 78 0.23 10.54 -1.10
C SER A 78 0.27 10.76 -2.62
N TRP A 79 1.37 10.37 -3.26
CA TRP A 79 1.44 10.19 -4.72
C TRP A 79 0.21 9.46 -5.29
N ARG A 80 -0.38 8.54 -4.52
CA ARG A 80 -1.61 7.81 -4.89
C ARG A 80 -2.79 8.74 -5.12
N THR A 81 -2.98 9.73 -4.25
CA THR A 81 -4.04 10.75 -4.39
C THR A 81 -3.86 11.55 -5.68
N ALA A 82 -2.61 11.90 -6.00
CA ALA A 82 -2.28 12.71 -7.16
C ALA A 82 -2.59 12.03 -8.51
N ILE A 83 -2.56 10.69 -8.54
CA ILE A 83 -2.84 9.91 -9.76
C ILE A 83 -4.26 9.38 -9.86
N LEU A 84 -5.12 9.60 -8.85
CA LEU A 84 -6.52 9.15 -8.87
C LEU A 84 -7.27 9.58 -10.15
N PRO A 85 -7.13 10.82 -10.66
CA PRO A 85 -7.79 11.21 -11.90
C PRO A 85 -7.39 10.37 -13.13
N GLN A 86 -6.14 9.89 -13.18
CA GLN A 86 -5.60 9.05 -14.23
C GLN A 86 -5.99 7.57 -14.08
N LEU A 87 -6.46 7.17 -12.90
CA LEU A 87 -6.99 5.83 -12.60
C LEU A 87 -8.53 5.78 -12.66
N GLU A 88 -9.15 6.72 -13.38
CA GLU A 88 -10.62 6.86 -13.48
C GLU A 88 -11.32 7.12 -12.13
N GLN A 89 -10.57 7.50 -11.09
CA GLN A 89 -11.08 7.83 -9.75
C GLN A 89 -11.29 9.34 -9.55
N LYS A 90 -11.69 10.07 -10.62
CA LYS A 90 -12.03 11.50 -10.54
C LYS A 90 -13.09 11.81 -9.46
N PRO A 91 -14.18 11.03 -9.30
CA PRO A 91 -15.18 11.31 -8.27
C PRO A 91 -14.63 11.22 -6.85
N LEU A 92 -13.67 10.32 -6.60
CA LEU A 92 -13.00 10.22 -5.30
C LEU A 92 -12.06 11.41 -5.09
N PHE A 93 -11.28 11.76 -6.11
CA PHE A 93 -10.36 12.91 -6.05
C PHE A 93 -11.08 14.22 -5.72
N SER A 94 -12.23 14.49 -6.36
CA SER A 94 -13.01 15.73 -6.11
C SER A 94 -13.63 15.82 -4.71
N ARG A 95 -13.70 14.71 -3.96
CA ARG A 95 -14.24 14.69 -2.59
C ARG A 95 -13.16 14.87 -1.52
N ILE A 96 -11.90 14.69 -1.89
CA ILE A 96 -10.78 14.83 -0.98
C ILE A 96 -10.50 16.33 -0.81
N GLU A 97 -10.56 16.80 0.42
CA GLU A 97 -10.20 18.17 0.76
C GLU A 97 -8.68 18.28 0.79
N LEU A 98 -8.12 18.76 -0.33
CA LEU A 98 -6.67 18.85 -0.50
C LEU A 98 -6.06 19.92 0.40
N SER A 99 -6.82 20.92 0.86
CA SER A 99 -6.34 22.00 1.75
C SER A 99 -6.16 21.60 3.22
N LEU A 100 -6.56 20.38 3.58
CA LEU A 100 -6.43 19.82 4.92
C LEU A 100 -5.47 18.62 4.91
N PRO A 101 -4.90 18.24 6.08
CA PRO A 101 -4.14 17.01 6.22
C PRO A 101 -4.92 15.80 5.69
N ALA A 102 -4.21 14.84 5.09
CA ALA A 102 -4.86 13.64 4.56
C ALA A 102 -5.62 12.89 5.66
N THR A 103 -5.08 12.89 6.89
CA THR A 103 -5.64 12.25 8.09
C THR A 103 -6.66 13.11 8.84
N ASP A 104 -7.08 14.25 8.28
CA ASP A 104 -8.12 15.06 8.91
C ASP A 104 -9.47 14.31 8.95
N ALA A 105 -10.27 14.58 9.97
CA ALA A 105 -11.58 13.95 10.15
C ALA A 105 -12.49 14.13 8.92
N THR A 106 -12.37 15.23 8.20
CA THR A 106 -13.10 15.52 6.95
C THR A 106 -12.75 14.54 5.84
N ASN A 107 -11.48 14.12 5.75
CA ASN A 107 -10.98 13.22 4.72
C ASN A 107 -11.10 11.73 5.09
N GLN A 108 -11.46 11.43 6.35
CA GLN A 108 -11.46 10.09 6.90
C GLN A 108 -12.32 9.09 6.10
N ALA A 109 -13.49 9.51 5.61
CA ALA A 109 -14.33 8.65 4.77
C ALA A 109 -13.67 8.33 3.41
N ASN A 110 -13.00 9.31 2.80
CA ASN A 110 -12.32 9.15 1.52
C ASN A 110 -11.07 8.29 1.67
N LEU A 111 -10.31 8.44 2.76
CA LEU A 111 -9.15 7.59 3.08
C LEU A 111 -9.49 6.11 3.18
N ASN A 112 -10.69 5.77 3.65
CA ASN A 112 -11.15 4.39 3.78
C ASN A 112 -11.76 3.83 2.49
N THR A 113 -11.80 4.60 1.41
CA THR A 113 -12.28 4.11 0.11
C THR A 113 -11.19 3.28 -0.56
N SER A 114 -11.43 1.97 -0.67
CA SER A 114 -10.52 1.06 -1.37
C SER A 114 -10.59 1.27 -2.89
N VAL A 115 -9.43 1.46 -3.52
CA VAL A 115 -9.30 1.53 -4.98
C VAL A 115 -8.70 0.21 -5.45
N ALA A 116 -9.45 -0.53 -6.27
CA ALA A 116 -9.08 -1.88 -6.70
C ALA A 116 -7.70 -1.95 -7.38
N THR A 117 -7.31 -0.90 -8.10
CA THR A 117 -5.99 -0.81 -8.74
C THR A 117 -4.84 -0.81 -7.74
N PHE A 118 -5.04 -0.39 -6.49
CA PHE A 118 -4.03 -0.40 -5.43
C PHE A 118 -4.00 -1.71 -4.64
N VAL A 119 -4.91 -2.65 -4.90
CA VAL A 119 -5.04 -3.89 -4.15
C VAL A 119 -4.64 -5.08 -5.02
N CYS A 120 -3.70 -5.89 -4.56
CA CYS A 120 -3.30 -7.11 -5.23
C CYS A 120 -4.17 -8.28 -4.73
N PRO A 121 -4.96 -8.94 -5.60
CA PRO A 121 -5.80 -10.07 -5.18
C PRO A 121 -5.01 -11.29 -4.67
N SER A 122 -3.71 -11.39 -4.96
CA SER A 122 -2.82 -12.42 -4.39
C SER A 122 -2.34 -12.08 -2.96
N ALA A 123 -2.62 -10.87 -2.45
CA ALA A 123 -2.25 -10.50 -1.09
C ALA A 123 -3.12 -11.23 -0.05
N SER A 124 -2.58 -11.43 1.15
CA SER A 124 -3.20 -12.24 2.21
C SER A 124 -4.51 -11.66 2.77
N ASN A 125 -4.77 -10.36 2.59
CA ASN A 125 -6.02 -9.73 3.02
C ASN A 125 -6.33 -8.45 2.19
N PRO A 126 -6.85 -8.59 0.95
CA PRO A 126 -7.01 -7.46 0.03
C PRO A 126 -8.03 -6.41 0.49
N ASN A 127 -8.94 -6.77 1.41
CA ASN A 127 -9.98 -5.87 1.92
C ASN A 127 -9.69 -5.38 3.35
N SER A 128 -8.47 -5.58 3.86
CA SER A 128 -8.13 -5.06 5.19
C SER A 128 -8.05 -3.55 5.18
N VAL A 129 -8.52 -2.95 6.26
CA VAL A 129 -8.25 -1.56 6.59
C VAL A 129 -6.94 -1.52 7.40
N VAL A 130 -6.09 -0.52 7.17
CA VAL A 130 -4.91 -0.25 7.98
C VAL A 130 -5.36 0.46 9.27
N PRO A 131 -5.18 -0.17 10.45
CA PRO A 131 -5.53 0.45 11.72
C PRO A 131 -4.45 1.44 12.17
N ASP A 132 -4.78 2.21 13.21
CA ASP A 132 -3.82 3.00 13.98
C ASP A 132 -3.03 4.04 13.18
N ILE A 133 -3.73 4.69 12.24
CA ILE A 133 -3.17 5.83 11.52
C ILE A 133 -2.87 6.93 12.51
N MET A 134 -1.63 7.39 12.46
CA MET A 134 -1.14 8.42 13.33
C MET A 134 -1.24 9.78 12.63
N GLY A 135 -1.77 10.79 13.33
CA GLY A 135 -1.94 12.13 12.78
C GLY A 135 -0.86 13.05 13.31
N PHE A 136 -0.30 13.88 12.45
CA PHE A 136 0.77 14.80 12.78
C PHE A 136 0.31 16.22 12.46
N ASN A 137 -0.20 16.92 13.47
CA ASN A 137 -0.80 18.24 13.31
C ASN A 137 0.03 19.37 13.95
N ASP A 138 1.22 19.10 14.50
CA ASP A 138 1.93 20.07 15.34
C ASP A 138 3.48 19.97 15.30
N GLY A 139 4.05 19.35 14.27
CA GLY A 139 5.51 19.15 14.15
C GLY A 139 6.13 18.29 15.24
N LYS A 140 5.31 17.62 16.05
CA LYS A 140 5.72 16.57 16.97
C LYS A 140 5.35 15.21 16.38
N PHE A 141 6.14 14.20 16.72
CA PHE A 141 5.75 12.83 16.45
C PHE A 141 4.39 12.54 17.11
N PRO A 142 3.50 11.83 16.43
CA PRO A 142 2.12 11.65 16.80
C PRO A 142 2.05 10.94 18.14
N THR A 143 1.28 11.53 19.05
CA THR A 143 0.97 10.92 20.35
C THR A 143 -0.40 10.24 20.33
N LYS A 144 -1.16 10.35 19.23
CA LYS A 144 -2.55 9.88 19.16
C LYS A 144 -2.87 9.25 17.80
N ILE A 145 -3.57 8.12 17.87
CA ILE A 145 -4.24 7.48 16.73
C ILE A 145 -5.40 8.37 16.27
N VAL A 146 -5.42 8.72 14.99
CA VAL A 146 -6.42 9.61 14.38
C VAL A 146 -7.40 8.89 13.48
N GLY A 147 -7.13 7.64 13.07
CA GLY A 147 -8.11 6.87 12.32
C GLY A 147 -7.56 5.62 11.63
N THR A 148 -8.19 5.29 10.51
CA THR A 148 -7.94 4.13 9.66
C THR A 148 -7.86 4.54 8.18
N ALA A 149 -7.21 3.76 7.32
CA ALA A 149 -7.25 3.96 5.86
C ALA A 149 -7.34 2.64 5.09
N ALA A 150 -7.77 2.73 3.84
CA ALA A 150 -7.74 1.61 2.92
C ALA A 150 -6.29 1.12 2.70
N ARG A 151 -6.13 -0.20 2.63
CA ARG A 151 -4.85 -0.83 2.30
C ARG A 151 -4.47 -0.58 0.84
N SER A 152 -3.16 -0.46 0.61
CA SER A 152 -2.54 -0.50 -0.71
C SER A 152 -1.38 -1.49 -0.72
N ASP A 153 -1.33 -2.40 -1.69
CA ASP A 153 -0.25 -3.37 -1.86
C ASP A 153 0.92 -2.85 -2.73
N TYR A 154 0.74 -1.70 -3.36
CA TYR A 154 1.78 -1.04 -4.17
C TYR A 154 2.30 0.18 -3.45
N GLU A 155 3.59 0.20 -3.14
CA GLU A 155 4.25 1.29 -2.40
C GLU A 155 5.41 1.88 -3.20
N ALA A 156 5.64 3.18 -3.00
CA ALA A 156 6.81 3.85 -3.53
C ALA A 156 8.00 3.63 -2.56
N ILE A 157 9.17 3.37 -3.13
CA ILE A 157 10.40 3.17 -2.35
C ILE A 157 11.09 4.53 -2.22
N GLY A 158 11.11 5.09 -1.01
CA GLY A 158 11.68 6.42 -0.70
C GLY A 158 13.21 6.51 -0.70
N GLY A 159 13.92 5.48 -1.19
CA GLY A 159 15.38 5.42 -1.29
C GLY A 159 16.06 4.49 -0.29
N VAL A 160 17.37 4.31 -0.48
CA VAL A 160 18.30 3.63 0.42
C VAL A 160 19.11 4.69 1.17
N SER A 161 19.16 4.63 2.50
CA SER A 161 19.99 5.58 3.25
C SER A 161 21.45 5.13 3.17
N PHE A 162 22.34 6.03 2.76
CA PHE A 162 23.77 5.73 2.64
C PHE A 162 24.46 6.10 3.94
N LYS A 163 25.11 5.12 4.59
CA LYS A 163 25.94 5.44 5.74
C LYS A 163 27.21 6.16 5.26
N PRO A 164 27.71 7.15 5.99
CA PRO A 164 29.01 7.78 5.70
C PRO A 164 30.17 6.77 5.60
N SER A 165 30.00 5.55 6.14
CA SER A 165 30.95 4.43 6.08
C SER A 165 31.01 3.71 4.72
N GLY A 166 30.25 4.13 3.70
CA GLY A 166 30.29 3.50 2.38
C GLY A 166 29.40 2.25 2.20
N THR A 167 28.57 1.94 3.19
CA THR A 167 27.68 0.77 3.19
C THR A 167 26.23 1.21 3.01
N PHE A 168 25.48 0.49 2.16
CA PHE A 168 24.04 0.69 2.02
C PHE A 168 23.33 0.23 3.29
N ASP A 169 22.59 1.13 3.93
CA ASP A 169 21.72 0.75 5.04
C ASP A 169 20.32 0.44 4.53
N LEU A 170 20.10 -0.84 4.24
CA LEU A 170 18.79 -1.36 3.85
C LEU A 170 17.79 -1.36 5.03
N GLN A 171 18.24 -1.16 6.28
CA GLN A 171 17.33 -1.04 7.43
C GLN A 171 16.51 0.26 7.39
N ASN A 172 16.98 1.26 6.63
CA ASN A 172 16.31 2.53 6.42
C ASN A 172 15.52 2.62 5.11
N VAL A 173 15.46 1.53 4.33
CA VAL A 173 14.50 1.42 3.23
C VAL A 173 13.13 1.25 3.87
N LYS A 174 12.51 2.38 4.19
CA LYS A 174 11.15 2.44 4.69
C LYS A 174 10.24 2.37 3.47
N PHE A 175 9.56 1.24 3.32
CA PHE A 175 8.44 1.16 2.40
C PHE A 175 7.38 2.17 2.89
N GLY A 176 7.12 3.19 2.07
CA GLY A 176 6.32 4.35 2.47
C GLY A 176 4.86 3.95 2.65
N ALA A 177 4.30 4.34 3.78
CA ALA A 177 2.96 4.03 4.30
C ALA A 177 1.90 3.79 3.19
N TRP A 178 1.38 2.56 3.10
CA TRP A 178 0.07 2.14 3.64
C TRP A 178 -0.18 0.66 3.28
N GLY A 179 0.64 -0.29 3.77
CA GLY A 179 0.60 -1.66 3.23
C GLY A 179 0.96 -2.84 4.14
N GLU A 180 1.63 -2.67 5.29
CA GLU A 180 1.76 -3.73 6.31
C GLU A 180 2.11 -3.16 7.70
N PRO A 181 1.58 -3.72 8.80
CA PRO A 181 1.90 -3.29 10.15
C PRO A 181 3.26 -3.87 10.56
N ARG A 182 4.33 -3.10 10.40
CA ARG A 182 5.53 -3.32 11.22
C ARG A 182 5.53 -2.34 12.38
N SER A 183 5.49 -2.93 13.56
CA SER A 183 5.34 -2.29 14.86
C SER A 183 6.23 -1.06 15.00
N TYR A 184 5.56 0.03 15.37
CA TYR A 184 6.11 1.33 15.76
C TYR A 184 7.19 1.26 16.87
N TYR A 185 7.36 0.12 17.54
CA TYR A 185 8.33 -0.08 18.64
C TYR A 185 9.80 -0.25 18.22
N ALA A 186 10.12 -0.39 16.93
CA ALA A 186 11.51 -0.56 16.51
C ALA A 186 12.34 0.75 16.50
N PHE A 187 11.73 1.90 16.76
CA PHE A 187 12.42 3.21 16.76
C PHE A 187 13.09 3.60 18.08
N GLN A 188 12.95 2.83 19.17
CA GLN A 188 13.40 3.29 20.50
C GLN A 188 14.36 2.39 21.28
N THR A 189 14.82 1.25 20.77
CA THR A 189 15.76 0.44 21.56
C THR A 189 17.03 0.08 20.79
N SER A 190 18.06 0.92 20.97
CA SER A 190 19.34 0.30 21.33
C SER A 190 19.07 -0.53 22.59
N ASN A 191 19.06 -1.85 22.46
CA ASN A 191 19.78 -2.76 23.36
C ASN A 191 19.38 -4.22 23.09
N THR A 192 20.38 -4.97 22.59
CA THR A 192 20.63 -6.39 22.86
C THR A 192 19.43 -7.33 22.93
N PHE A 193 19.21 -8.14 21.88
CA PHE A 193 18.54 -9.43 22.02
C PHE A 193 19.41 -10.58 21.48
N ARG A 194 19.76 -11.47 22.41
CA ARG A 194 20.53 -12.71 22.25
C ARG A 194 19.87 -13.66 21.23
N LYS A 195 20.71 -14.37 20.47
CA LYS A 195 20.33 -15.56 19.67
C LYS A 195 19.71 -16.65 20.55
N PRO A 196 18.65 -17.35 20.08
CA PRO A 196 18.37 -18.70 20.52
C PRO A 196 19.17 -19.70 19.67
N ARG A 197 19.93 -20.54 20.38
CA ARG A 197 20.75 -21.72 20.00
C ARG A 197 21.18 -21.87 18.54
#